data_AF-A0A4Q2DF48-F1
#
_entry.id   AF-A0A4Q2DF48-F1
#
_cell.length_a   1.000
_cell.length_b   1.000
_cell.length_c   1.000
_cell.angle_alpha   90.00
_cell.angle_beta   90.00
_cell.angle_gamma   90.00
#
_symmetry.space_group_name_H-M   'P 1'
#
loop_
_entity.id
_entity.type
_entity.pdbx_description
1 polymer ?
#
loop_
_entity_poly.entity_id
_entity_poly.type
_entity_poly.pdbx_seq_one_letter_code
_entity_poly.pdbx_strand_id
1 'polypeptide(L)'
;MKRSTSTIHRGPSAQTLAGSGLAGDLTLVERSSFDNIEEYHRATVAHELGIQVDDVRHVSGYSSDVANYTYFQQLYDDLPIFNAVANVASFGDMITSLGTAFVSKDKPASSTPTLDFADAFSQSGAEQRFGRRVANGHANVRENSSATLGYIARRDGTLFLVYGTDVSNESERTMHRVFIDAHTGTLISAINYAADASYKAIPAIQLSPDSDFQVIVNPQDSAASPNGWHQFTHNKFTDSRGNNGVVYISYLTPVLAQETSSP
;
A
#
# COMPACT_ATOMS: atom_id res chain seq x y z
N MET A 1 -3.46 -8.26 -27.51
CA MET A 1 -4.73 -7.57 -27.20
C MET A 1 -4.49 -6.68 -25.99
N LYS A 2 -4.50 -5.33 -26.12
CA LYS A 2 -4.20 -4.43 -24.99
C LYS A 2 -5.35 -4.48 -23.97
N ARG A 3 -5.13 -5.13 -22.82
CA ARG A 3 -6.06 -5.10 -21.69
C ARG A 3 -5.84 -3.78 -20.94
N SER A 4 -6.82 -2.88 -20.99
CA SER A 4 -6.78 -1.61 -20.25
C SER A 4 -7.36 -1.82 -18.85
N THR A 5 -6.49 -1.99 -17.85
CA THR A 5 -6.87 -1.93 -16.43
C THR A 5 -6.71 -0.49 -15.95
N SER A 6 -7.82 0.11 -15.50
CA SER A 6 -7.84 1.49 -14.99
C SER A 6 -7.42 1.52 -13.51
N THR A 7 -6.13 1.61 -13.22
CA THR A 7 -5.65 1.91 -11.87
C THR A 7 -6.14 3.28 -11.44
N ILE A 8 -7.04 3.35 -10.44
CA ILE A 8 -7.57 4.61 -9.90
C ILE A 8 -6.55 5.23 -8.94
N HIS A 9 -5.46 5.76 -9.49
CA HIS A 9 -4.52 6.59 -8.75
C HIS A 9 -4.98 8.05 -8.81
N ARG A 10 -5.18 8.69 -7.66
CA ARG A 10 -5.18 10.15 -7.52
C ARG A 10 -3.75 10.56 -7.16
N GLY A 11 -3.21 11.63 -7.73
CA GLY A 11 -1.91 12.13 -7.29
C GLY A 11 -2.01 12.62 -5.84
N PRO A 12 -1.09 12.26 -4.93
CA PRO A 12 -1.09 12.83 -3.59
C PRO A 12 -0.78 14.34 -3.67
N SER A 13 -1.44 15.13 -2.83
CA SER A 13 -0.93 16.46 -2.50
C SER A 13 0.13 16.30 -1.43
N ALA A 14 1.38 16.63 -1.75
CA ALA A 14 2.50 16.63 -0.82
C ALA A 14 2.95 18.07 -0.57
N GLN A 15 3.00 18.49 0.69
CA GLN A 15 3.61 19.74 1.09
C GLN A 15 4.96 19.46 1.75
N THR A 16 6.04 19.95 1.13
CA THR A 16 7.40 19.91 1.67
C THR A 16 7.71 21.27 2.29
N LEU A 17 7.79 21.33 3.61
CA LEU A 17 7.98 22.57 4.37
C LEU A 17 9.48 22.88 4.51
N ALA A 18 10.11 23.26 3.40
CA ALA A 18 11.55 23.47 3.34
C ALA A 18 12.00 24.82 3.96
N GLY A 19 12.99 24.77 4.84
CA GLY A 19 13.84 25.93 5.21
C GLY A 19 13.24 26.93 6.21
N SER A 20 11.92 27.11 6.21
CA SER A 20 11.18 27.73 7.31
C SER A 20 10.09 26.77 7.74
N GLY A 21 10.20 26.22 8.95
CA GLY A 21 9.08 25.51 9.56
C GLY A 21 7.86 26.42 9.64
N LEU A 22 6.67 25.84 9.87
CA LEU A 22 5.41 26.58 10.07
C LEU A 22 5.37 27.31 11.44
N ALA A 23 6.41 28.09 11.72
CA ALA A 23 6.45 29.12 12.75
C ALA A 23 5.57 30.29 12.29
N GLY A 24 4.26 30.09 12.37
CA GLY A 24 3.25 31.05 11.93
C GLY A 24 1.82 30.69 12.29
N ASP A 25 1.41 29.42 12.11
CA ASP A 25 -0.01 29.04 12.27
C ASP A 25 -0.28 27.63 12.85
N LEU A 26 0.72 26.73 12.91
CA LEU A 26 0.57 25.43 13.60
C LEU A 26 0.61 25.54 15.14
N THR A 27 0.61 26.75 15.70
CA THR A 27 0.55 27.01 17.14
C THR A 27 -0.82 26.70 17.78
N LEU A 28 -1.82 26.28 17.01
CA LEU A 28 -3.16 25.93 17.51
C LEU A 28 -3.30 24.46 17.94
N VAL A 29 -2.35 23.60 17.58
CA VAL A 29 -2.28 22.21 18.05
C VAL A 29 -1.00 22.07 18.86
N GLU A 30 -1.03 22.51 20.12
CA GLU A 30 0.13 22.43 21.01
C GLU A 30 0.53 20.97 21.25
N ARG A 31 1.76 20.58 20.86
CA ARG A 31 2.28 19.21 21.03
C ARG A 31 2.19 18.70 22.47
N SER A 32 2.33 19.60 23.44
CA SER A 32 2.12 19.42 24.89
C SER A 32 0.73 18.89 25.28
N SER A 33 -0.27 19.01 24.39
CA SER A 33 -1.65 18.56 24.64
C SER A 33 -1.90 17.07 24.31
N PHE A 34 -0.88 16.31 23.91
CA PHE A 34 -1.01 14.93 23.43
C PHE A 34 -0.04 13.98 24.13
N ASP A 35 -0.50 12.78 24.47
CA ASP A 35 0.33 11.82 25.22
C ASP A 35 1.47 11.24 24.36
N ASN A 36 1.29 11.20 23.04
CA ASN A 36 2.24 10.62 22.10
C ASN A 36 2.24 11.33 20.73
N ILE A 37 3.22 10.99 19.89
CA ILE A 37 3.39 11.60 18.57
C ILE A 37 2.33 11.16 17.55
N GLU A 38 1.75 9.95 17.71
CA GLU A 38 0.69 9.45 16.84
C GLU A 38 -0.57 10.33 16.97
N GLU A 39 -1.00 10.60 18.20
CA GLU A 39 -2.13 11.48 18.51
C GLU A 39 -1.91 12.90 18.01
N TYR A 40 -0.71 13.47 18.24
CA TYR A 40 -0.35 14.78 17.74
C TYR A 40 -0.44 14.83 16.20
N HIS A 41 0.21 13.90 15.50
CA HIS A 41 0.16 13.83 14.05
C HIS A 41 -1.27 13.58 13.51
N ARG A 42 -2.07 12.73 14.19
CA ARG A 42 -3.47 12.46 13.84
C ARG A 42 -4.32 13.72 13.95
N ALA A 43 -4.17 14.47 15.04
CA ALA A 43 -4.83 15.75 15.25
C ALA A 43 -4.38 16.80 14.24
N THR A 44 -3.09 16.87 13.89
CA THR A 44 -2.59 17.75 12.82
C THR A 44 -3.25 17.43 11.48
N VAL A 45 -3.32 16.15 11.07
CA VAL A 45 -3.99 15.74 9.81
C VAL A 45 -5.46 16.16 9.81
N ALA A 46 -6.17 15.99 10.93
CA ALA A 46 -7.57 16.36 11.04
C ALA A 46 -7.77 17.90 10.96
N HIS A 47 -6.93 18.66 11.66
CA HIS A 47 -6.92 20.13 11.65
C HIS A 47 -6.67 20.70 10.25
N GLU A 48 -5.56 20.31 9.62
CA GLU A 48 -5.14 20.84 8.31
C GLU A 48 -6.13 20.53 7.18
N LEU A 49 -6.98 19.52 7.35
CA LEU A 49 -7.99 19.11 6.37
C LEU A 49 -9.42 19.52 6.75
N GLY A 50 -9.63 20.11 7.94
CA GLY A 50 -10.95 20.50 8.42
C GLY A 50 -11.92 19.33 8.62
N ILE A 51 -11.42 18.16 9.03
CA ILE A 51 -12.19 16.93 9.22
C ILE A 51 -12.23 16.50 10.70
N GLN A 52 -13.08 15.54 11.04
CA GLN A 52 -13.11 14.98 12.40
C GLN A 52 -11.87 14.11 12.64
N VAL A 53 -11.33 14.13 13.87
CA VAL A 53 -10.17 13.30 14.22
C VAL A 53 -10.48 11.80 14.15
N ASP A 54 -11.73 11.41 14.41
CA ASP A 54 -12.22 10.04 14.29
C ASP A 54 -12.27 9.54 12.84
N ASP A 55 -12.29 10.45 11.85
CA ASP A 55 -12.14 10.10 10.43
C ASP A 55 -10.70 9.71 10.06
N VAL A 56 -9.74 9.76 10.98
CA VAL A 56 -8.30 9.61 10.72
C VAL A 56 -7.73 8.41 11.49
N ARG A 57 -7.76 7.22 10.91
CA ARG A 57 -7.21 6.01 11.55
C ARG A 57 -5.70 5.93 11.40
N HIS A 58 -4.97 5.73 12.51
CA HIS A 58 -3.55 5.35 12.45
C HIS A 58 -3.39 3.94 11.86
N VAL A 59 -2.41 3.78 10.97
CA VAL A 59 -2.11 2.51 10.28
C VAL A 59 -0.79 1.93 10.78
N SER A 60 0.27 2.75 10.78
CA SER A 60 1.62 2.36 11.17
C SER A 60 2.49 3.61 11.35
N GLY A 61 3.63 3.44 12.02
CA GLY A 61 4.60 4.51 12.17
C GLY A 61 5.96 4.01 12.62
N TYR A 62 6.90 4.93 12.71
CA TYR A 62 8.22 4.76 13.27
C TYR A 62 8.57 6.00 14.09
N SER A 63 9.15 5.81 15.27
CA SER A 63 9.57 6.87 16.17
C SER A 63 11.00 6.65 16.65
N SER A 64 11.72 7.75 16.78
CA SER A 64 13.09 7.83 17.29
C SER A 64 13.31 9.18 17.97
N ASP A 65 14.43 9.33 18.69
CA ASP A 65 14.80 10.58 19.37
C ASP A 65 14.94 11.78 18.43
N VAL A 66 15.13 11.54 17.13
CA VAL A 66 15.40 12.59 16.12
C VAL A 66 14.23 12.79 15.16
N ALA A 67 13.60 11.71 14.70
CA ALA A 67 12.57 11.75 13.67
C ALA A 67 11.41 10.80 13.94
N ASN A 68 10.20 11.21 13.55
CA ASN A 68 8.98 10.42 13.61
C ASN A 68 8.28 10.41 12.25
N TYR A 69 7.72 9.26 11.89
CA TYR A 69 6.91 9.05 10.68
C TYR A 69 5.63 8.31 11.08
N THR A 70 4.47 8.79 10.64
CA THR A 70 3.18 8.14 10.91
C THR A 70 2.33 8.13 9.66
N TYR A 71 1.67 7.01 9.42
CA TYR A 71 0.79 6.76 8.28
C TYR A 71 -0.64 6.61 8.77
N PHE A 72 -1.56 7.27 8.07
CA PHE A 72 -2.98 7.32 8.40
C PHE A 72 -3.84 6.91 7.21
N GLN A 73 -5.07 6.49 7.50
CA GLN A 73 -6.10 6.17 6.52
C GLN A 73 -7.41 6.85 6.89
N GLN A 74 -8.07 7.43 5.90
CA GLN A 74 -9.37 8.07 6.09
C GLN A 74 -10.46 7.03 6.32
N LEU A 75 -11.38 7.32 7.23
CA LEU A 75 -12.59 6.53 7.49
C LEU A 75 -13.85 7.23 6.96
N TYR A 76 -14.87 6.43 6.67
CA TYR A 76 -16.25 6.85 6.53
C TYR A 76 -17.15 5.73 7.06
N ASP A 77 -18.03 6.06 8.03
CA ASP A 77 -18.91 5.09 8.70
C ASP A 77 -18.11 3.90 9.29
N ASP A 78 -17.03 4.22 10.04
CA ASP A 78 -16.01 3.31 10.58
C ASP A 78 -15.28 2.40 9.57
N LEU A 79 -15.61 2.50 8.27
CA LEU A 79 -15.01 1.72 7.20
C LEU A 79 -13.83 2.47 6.54
N PRO A 80 -12.73 1.78 6.22
CA PRO A 80 -11.55 2.40 5.62
C PRO A 80 -11.79 2.77 4.16
N ILE A 81 -11.39 3.99 3.77
CA ILE A 81 -11.29 4.37 2.36
C ILE A 81 -9.91 3.91 1.86
N PHE A 82 -9.87 2.84 1.06
CA PHE A 82 -8.65 2.10 0.71
C PHE A 82 -7.56 2.93 0.02
N ASN A 83 -7.94 3.93 -0.77
CA ASN A 83 -7.03 4.80 -1.51
C ASN A 83 -6.94 6.24 -0.97
N ALA A 84 -7.46 6.48 0.23
CA ALA A 84 -7.35 7.76 0.93
C ALA A 84 -6.43 7.59 2.15
N VAL A 85 -5.13 7.80 1.90
CA VAL A 85 -4.06 7.69 2.91
C VAL A 85 -3.38 9.03 3.13
N ALA A 86 -2.76 9.20 4.29
CA ALA A 86 -1.92 10.34 4.61
C ALA A 86 -0.64 9.90 5.32
N ASN A 87 0.40 10.72 5.25
CA ASN A 87 1.66 10.52 5.96
C ASN A 87 2.11 11.84 6.59
N VAL A 88 2.66 11.76 7.79
CA VAL A 88 3.26 12.90 8.50
C VAL A 88 4.68 12.54 8.88
N ALA A 89 5.61 13.47 8.67
CA ALA A 89 6.98 13.38 9.19
C ALA A 89 7.28 14.58 10.09
N SER A 90 7.96 14.34 11.20
CA SER A 90 8.45 15.38 12.12
C SER A 90 9.87 15.10 12.59
N PHE A 91 10.57 16.17 12.97
CA PHE A 91 11.86 16.11 13.67
C PHE A 91 11.68 16.76 15.05
N GLY A 92 11.85 15.96 16.11
CA GLY A 92 11.32 16.32 17.43
C GLY A 92 9.82 16.65 17.33
N ASP A 93 9.43 17.82 17.84
CA ASP A 93 8.05 18.30 17.81
C ASP A 93 7.68 19.06 16.51
N MET A 94 8.65 19.29 15.61
CA MET A 94 8.44 20.07 14.38
C MET A 94 7.95 19.18 13.23
N ILE A 95 6.69 19.34 12.82
CA ILE A 95 6.15 18.80 11.56
C ILE A 95 6.98 19.36 10.38
N THR A 96 7.50 18.49 9.51
CA THR A 96 8.31 18.87 8.33
C THR A 96 7.72 18.44 7.00
N SER A 97 6.86 17.42 6.98
CA SER A 97 6.01 17.15 5.81
C SER A 97 4.66 16.55 6.19
N LEU A 98 3.66 16.92 5.39
CA LEU A 98 2.33 16.33 5.35
C LEU A 98 2.04 15.94 3.90
N GLY A 99 1.85 14.65 3.66
CA GLY A 99 1.35 14.10 2.40
C GLY A 99 -0.06 13.56 2.61
N THR A 100 -0.97 13.82 1.68
CA THR A 100 -2.34 13.30 1.77
C THR A 100 -2.97 13.01 0.40
N ALA A 101 -3.76 11.95 0.37
CA ALA A 101 -4.67 11.57 -0.70
C ALA A 101 -6.12 11.49 -0.21
N PHE A 102 -6.44 12.08 0.95
CA PHE A 102 -7.80 12.12 1.51
C PHE A 102 -8.79 12.76 0.53
N VAL A 103 -10.04 12.35 0.65
CA VAL A 103 -11.12 12.66 -0.31
C VAL A 103 -12.32 13.27 0.38
N SER A 104 -13.12 13.99 -0.41
CA SER A 104 -14.45 14.40 0.04
C SER A 104 -15.37 13.19 0.15
N LYS A 105 -16.33 13.28 1.07
CA LYS A 105 -17.27 12.20 1.43
C LYS A 105 -18.70 12.49 0.95
N ASP A 106 -18.85 13.34 -0.06
CA ASP A 106 -20.14 13.90 -0.52
C ASP A 106 -21.06 12.90 -1.22
N LYS A 107 -20.51 11.80 -1.77
CA LYS A 107 -21.25 10.83 -2.60
C LYS A 107 -20.92 9.38 -2.19
N PRO A 108 -21.28 8.96 -0.97
CA PRO A 108 -21.07 7.60 -0.52
C PRO A 108 -22.18 6.66 -1.03
N ALA A 109 -21.79 5.46 -1.45
CA ALA A 109 -22.70 4.32 -1.46
C ALA A 109 -23.10 3.95 -0.03
N SER A 110 -24.25 3.27 0.12
CA SER A 110 -24.67 2.65 1.39
C SER A 110 -23.53 1.84 2.00
N SER A 111 -23.35 1.91 3.33
CA SER A 111 -22.34 1.13 4.06
C SER A 111 -22.77 -0.32 4.32
N THR A 112 -24.06 -0.62 4.17
CA THR A 112 -24.61 -1.97 4.25
C THR A 112 -24.53 -2.66 2.88
N PRO A 113 -23.75 -3.76 2.70
CA PRO A 113 -23.72 -4.53 1.46
C PRO A 113 -25.09 -5.09 1.07
N THR A 114 -25.35 -5.22 -0.23
CA THR A 114 -26.53 -5.98 -0.74
C THR A 114 -26.18 -7.32 -1.35
N LEU A 115 -24.89 -7.61 -1.53
CA LEU A 115 -24.36 -8.95 -1.81
C LEU A 115 -23.40 -9.33 -0.68
N ASP A 116 -23.33 -10.63 -0.35
CA ASP A 116 -22.23 -11.12 0.46
C ASP A 116 -20.93 -11.19 -0.36
N PHE A 117 -19.80 -11.42 0.32
CA PHE A 117 -18.51 -11.47 -0.35
C PHE A 117 -18.39 -12.64 -1.36
N ALA A 118 -19.00 -13.79 -1.10
CA ALA A 118 -18.90 -14.96 -1.98
C ALA A 118 -19.67 -14.72 -3.29
N ASP A 119 -20.88 -14.17 -3.20
CA ASP A 119 -21.69 -13.79 -4.36
C ASP A 119 -21.01 -12.67 -5.16
N ALA A 120 -20.55 -11.60 -4.49
CA ALA A 120 -19.85 -10.51 -5.15
C ALA A 120 -18.55 -10.99 -5.84
N PHE A 121 -17.76 -11.84 -5.17
CA PHE A 121 -16.54 -12.40 -5.75
C PHE A 121 -16.82 -13.27 -6.97
N SER A 122 -17.81 -14.16 -6.90
CA SER A 122 -18.24 -15.03 -8.00
C SER A 122 -18.68 -14.23 -9.24
N GLN A 123 -19.41 -13.14 -9.03
CA GLN A 123 -19.91 -12.27 -10.11
C GLN A 123 -18.82 -11.40 -10.75
N SER A 124 -17.77 -11.04 -10.01
CA SER A 124 -16.74 -10.07 -10.43
C SER A 124 -15.88 -10.46 -11.64
N GLY A 125 -15.81 -11.75 -11.94
CA GLY A 125 -14.86 -12.29 -12.90
C GLY A 125 -13.39 -12.21 -12.45
N ALA A 126 -13.11 -11.93 -11.18
CA ALA A 126 -11.75 -11.75 -10.66
C ALA A 126 -10.91 -13.03 -10.76
N GLU A 127 -11.48 -14.20 -10.43
CA GLU A 127 -10.74 -15.47 -10.47
C GLU A 127 -10.26 -15.81 -11.90
N GLN A 128 -11.11 -15.60 -12.90
CA GLN A 128 -10.77 -15.86 -14.31
C GLN A 128 -9.80 -14.81 -14.90
N ARG A 129 -9.62 -13.66 -14.23
CA ARG A 129 -8.76 -12.56 -14.68
C ARG A 129 -7.38 -12.55 -14.02
N PHE A 130 -7.29 -12.92 -12.75
CA PHE A 130 -6.09 -12.72 -11.92
C PHE A 130 -5.63 -13.97 -11.15
N GLY A 131 -6.25 -15.14 -11.38
CA GLY A 131 -5.90 -16.39 -10.71
C GLY A 131 -6.74 -16.64 -9.46
N ARG A 132 -6.25 -17.49 -8.54
CA ARG A 132 -7.05 -17.96 -7.40
C ARG A 132 -7.02 -16.97 -6.24
N ARG A 133 -8.13 -16.86 -5.51
CA ARG A 133 -8.18 -16.09 -4.25
C ARG A 133 -7.15 -16.62 -3.24
N VAL A 134 -6.44 -15.71 -2.59
CA VAL A 134 -5.57 -16.01 -1.44
C VAL A 134 -6.28 -15.62 -0.15
N ALA A 135 -6.27 -16.51 0.83
CA ALA A 135 -6.67 -16.20 2.20
C ALA A 135 -5.40 -16.11 3.06
N ASN A 136 -5.25 -15.02 3.82
CA ASN A 136 -4.26 -14.85 4.89
C ASN A 136 -2.86 -15.44 4.60
N GLY A 137 -2.21 -14.97 3.53
CA GLY A 137 -0.80 -15.25 3.24
C GLY A 137 -0.45 -16.68 2.78
N HIS A 138 -1.43 -17.59 2.71
CA HIS A 138 -1.21 -18.97 2.26
C HIS A 138 -2.19 -19.33 1.13
N ALA A 139 -1.64 -19.79 0.00
CA ALA A 139 -2.43 -20.52 -0.97
C ALA A 139 -3.05 -21.76 -0.30
N ASN A 140 -4.30 -22.07 -0.67
CA ASN A 140 -5.17 -23.14 -0.13
C ASN A 140 -5.96 -22.82 1.16
N VAL A 141 -7.03 -22.03 1.04
CA VAL A 141 -8.21 -22.17 1.93
C VAL A 141 -9.50 -22.13 1.12
N ARG A 142 -10.25 -23.24 1.13
CA ARG A 142 -11.68 -23.26 0.82
C ARG A 142 -12.42 -23.04 2.14
N GLU A 143 -12.64 -21.79 2.54
CA GLU A 143 -13.71 -21.38 3.47
C GLU A 143 -13.68 -19.86 3.73
N ASN A 144 -14.68 -19.40 4.48
CA ASN A 144 -15.22 -18.04 4.47
C ASN A 144 -14.41 -17.05 5.33
N SER A 145 -14.64 -15.74 5.15
CA SER A 145 -14.05 -14.60 5.90
C SER A 145 -12.55 -14.29 5.67
N SER A 146 -12.23 -13.60 4.58
CA SER A 146 -10.94 -12.85 4.45
C SER A 146 -11.01 -11.82 3.32
N ALA A 147 -12.05 -10.99 3.33
CA ALA A 147 -12.12 -9.76 2.55
C ALA A 147 -12.33 -8.61 3.54
N THR A 148 -11.64 -7.50 3.32
CA THR A 148 -11.86 -6.28 4.11
C THR A 148 -12.98 -5.50 3.44
N LEU A 149 -14.06 -5.22 4.17
CA LEU A 149 -15.06 -4.26 3.71
C LEU A 149 -14.51 -2.85 3.89
N GLY A 150 -14.73 -1.99 2.89
CA GLY A 150 -14.27 -0.61 2.92
C GLY A 150 -14.79 0.15 1.71
N TYR A 151 -14.30 1.37 1.53
CA TYR A 151 -14.65 2.21 0.39
C TYR A 151 -13.46 2.37 -0.58
N ILE A 152 -13.74 2.55 -1.86
CA ILE A 152 -12.75 3.07 -2.81
C ILE A 152 -13.27 4.36 -3.45
N ALA A 153 -12.44 5.40 -3.40
CA ALA A 153 -12.78 6.72 -3.90
C ALA A 153 -12.40 6.86 -5.37
N ARG A 154 -13.34 7.35 -6.18
CA ARG A 154 -13.10 7.73 -7.57
C ARG A 154 -12.70 9.21 -7.66
N ARG A 155 -12.03 9.60 -8.75
CA ARG A 155 -11.56 10.99 -8.97
C ARG A 155 -12.69 12.04 -8.97
N ASP A 156 -13.94 11.62 -9.18
CA ASP A 156 -15.16 12.46 -9.17
C ASP A 156 -15.80 12.62 -7.76
N GLY A 157 -15.16 12.08 -6.72
CA GLY A 157 -15.63 12.12 -5.33
C GLY A 157 -16.63 11.01 -4.95
N THR A 158 -16.95 10.10 -5.88
CA THR A 158 -17.83 8.95 -5.58
C THR A 158 -17.09 7.91 -4.74
N LEU A 159 -17.69 7.45 -3.63
CA LEU A 159 -17.17 6.34 -2.82
C LEU A 159 -18.00 5.08 -3.09
N PHE A 160 -17.37 4.05 -3.64
CA PHE A 160 -17.99 2.74 -3.82
C PHE A 160 -17.71 1.86 -2.60
N LEU A 161 -18.75 1.26 -2.00
CA LEU A 161 -18.56 0.22 -0.99
C LEU A 161 -18.02 -1.03 -1.69
N VAL A 162 -16.88 -1.54 -1.24
CA VAL A 162 -16.15 -2.64 -1.87
C VAL A 162 -15.62 -3.65 -0.87
N TYR A 163 -15.60 -4.90 -1.30
CA TYR A 163 -14.77 -5.95 -0.73
C TYR A 163 -13.36 -5.89 -1.33
N GLY A 164 -12.35 -5.66 -0.49
CA GLY A 164 -10.93 -5.80 -0.83
C GLY A 164 -10.44 -7.21 -0.48
N THR A 165 -9.94 -7.97 -1.47
CA THR A 165 -9.36 -9.32 -1.29
C THR A 165 -8.15 -9.51 -2.20
N ASP A 166 -7.24 -10.39 -1.80
CA ASP A 166 -6.06 -10.72 -2.61
C ASP A 166 -6.29 -11.97 -3.47
N VAL A 167 -5.70 -11.97 -4.67
CA VAL A 167 -5.86 -12.99 -5.72
C VAL A 167 -4.51 -13.20 -6.40
N SER A 168 -4.06 -14.44 -6.57
CA SER A 168 -2.75 -14.78 -7.13
C SER A 168 -2.84 -15.70 -8.33
N ASN A 169 -2.04 -15.42 -9.36
CA ASN A 169 -1.79 -16.34 -10.45
C ASN A 169 -0.35 -16.88 -10.36
N GLU A 170 -0.21 -18.14 -9.95
CA GLU A 170 1.10 -18.79 -9.78
C GLU A 170 1.86 -18.94 -11.11
N SER A 171 1.16 -19.18 -12.23
CA SER A 171 1.82 -19.38 -13.54
C SER A 171 2.30 -18.06 -14.15
N GLU A 172 1.55 -16.98 -13.93
CA GLU A 172 1.96 -15.61 -14.32
C GLU A 172 2.81 -14.92 -13.24
N ARG A 173 3.04 -15.56 -12.08
CA ARG A 173 3.78 -15.03 -10.92
C ARG A 173 3.25 -13.68 -10.41
N THR A 174 1.95 -13.43 -10.52
CA THR A 174 1.33 -12.18 -10.07
C THR A 174 0.49 -12.36 -8.81
N MET A 175 0.45 -11.31 -7.99
CA MET A 175 -0.48 -11.17 -6.87
C MET A 175 -1.18 -9.83 -7.01
N HIS A 176 -2.51 -9.82 -6.95
CA HIS A 176 -3.35 -8.66 -7.13
C HIS A 176 -4.25 -8.46 -5.91
N ARG A 177 -4.35 -7.24 -5.39
CA ARG A 177 -5.53 -6.86 -4.59
C ARG A 177 -6.63 -6.40 -5.52
N VAL A 178 -7.78 -7.06 -5.45
CA VAL A 178 -8.98 -6.66 -6.18
C VAL A 178 -9.98 -5.99 -5.25
N PHE A 179 -10.68 -4.99 -5.79
CA PHE A 179 -11.77 -4.28 -5.12
C PHE A 179 -13.05 -4.53 -5.90
N ILE A 180 -14.02 -5.13 -5.23
CA ILE A 180 -15.25 -5.64 -5.83
C ILE A 180 -16.43 -4.95 -5.17
N ASP A 181 -17.28 -4.31 -5.96
CA ASP A 181 -18.47 -3.59 -5.52
C ASP A 181 -19.42 -4.49 -4.72
N ALA A 182 -19.69 -4.09 -3.47
CA ALA A 182 -20.46 -4.86 -2.51
C ALA A 182 -21.98 -4.83 -2.76
N HIS A 183 -22.42 -4.15 -3.82
CA HIS A 183 -23.83 -4.09 -4.24
C HIS A 183 -24.11 -4.81 -5.55
N THR A 184 -23.16 -4.80 -6.47
CA THR A 184 -23.32 -5.24 -7.87
C THR A 184 -22.37 -6.37 -8.26
N GLY A 185 -21.40 -6.72 -7.42
CA GLY A 185 -20.35 -7.69 -7.73
C GLY A 185 -19.35 -7.18 -8.78
N THR A 186 -19.46 -5.93 -9.23
CA THR A 186 -18.59 -5.37 -10.28
C THR A 186 -17.14 -5.24 -9.76
N LEU A 187 -16.16 -5.75 -10.52
CA LEU A 187 -14.75 -5.44 -10.27
C LEU A 187 -14.49 -3.93 -10.54
N ILE A 188 -14.25 -3.15 -9.48
CA ILE A 188 -14.02 -1.70 -9.55
C ILE A 188 -12.55 -1.38 -9.83
N SER A 189 -11.61 -2.09 -9.19
CA SER A 189 -10.17 -1.84 -9.34
C SER A 189 -9.35 -3.09 -9.02
N ALA A 190 -8.12 -3.12 -9.53
CA ALA A 190 -7.11 -4.12 -9.19
C ALA A 190 -5.74 -3.46 -9.09
N ILE A 191 -4.99 -3.77 -8.03
CA ILE A 191 -3.61 -3.33 -7.81
C ILE A 191 -2.72 -4.57 -7.96
N ASN A 192 -1.80 -4.57 -8.92
CA ASN A 192 -0.78 -5.61 -9.02
C ASN A 192 0.35 -5.32 -8.01
N TYR A 193 0.70 -6.32 -7.21
CA TYR A 193 1.80 -6.30 -6.23
C TYR A 193 3.08 -6.96 -6.75
N ALA A 194 3.07 -7.55 -7.94
CA ALA A 194 4.28 -8.07 -8.56
C ALA A 194 5.23 -6.91 -8.89
N ALA A 195 6.46 -7.00 -8.40
CA ALA A 195 7.57 -6.11 -8.74
C ALA A 195 8.64 -6.91 -9.49
N ASP A 196 8.86 -6.59 -10.77
CA ASP A 196 9.95 -7.15 -11.56
C ASP A 196 11.26 -6.40 -11.23
N ALA A 197 12.28 -7.14 -10.81
CA ALA A 197 13.61 -6.58 -10.54
C ALA A 197 14.45 -6.54 -11.82
N SER A 198 14.94 -5.35 -12.18
CA SER A 198 15.98 -5.18 -13.21
C SER A 198 16.99 -4.13 -12.73
N TYR A 199 18.27 -4.40 -12.95
CA TYR A 199 19.36 -3.59 -12.42
C TYR A 199 20.11 -2.92 -13.56
N LYS A 200 20.21 -1.59 -13.53
CA LYS A 200 21.13 -0.86 -14.41
C LYS A 200 22.52 -0.90 -13.79
N ALA A 201 23.35 -1.84 -14.22
CA ALA A 201 24.67 -2.12 -13.66
C ALA A 201 25.69 -2.43 -14.76
N ILE A 202 26.98 -2.29 -14.46
CA ILE A 202 28.02 -2.86 -15.31
C ILE A 202 27.96 -4.39 -15.18
N PRO A 203 27.87 -5.17 -16.28
CA PRO A 203 27.86 -6.63 -16.22
C PRO A 203 29.08 -7.18 -15.49
N ALA A 204 28.91 -8.21 -14.65
CA ALA A 204 30.01 -8.82 -13.89
C ALA A 204 31.15 -9.39 -14.76
N ILE A 205 30.88 -9.64 -16.05
CA ILE A 205 31.89 -10.04 -17.05
C ILE A 205 32.71 -8.87 -17.62
N GLN A 206 32.33 -7.63 -17.33
CA GLN A 206 33.02 -6.41 -17.75
C GLN A 206 33.79 -5.83 -16.56
N LEU A 207 35.10 -6.11 -16.51
CA LEU A 207 35.98 -5.79 -15.39
C LEU A 207 36.42 -4.31 -15.32
N SER A 208 35.90 -3.42 -16.19
CA SER A 208 36.25 -2.00 -16.19
C SER A 208 35.11 -1.14 -15.65
N PRO A 209 35.36 -0.22 -14.69
CA PRO A 209 34.36 0.75 -14.23
C PRO A 209 33.99 1.80 -15.29
N ASP A 210 34.73 1.91 -16.38
CA ASP A 210 34.43 2.78 -17.53
C ASP A 210 33.42 2.15 -18.51
N SER A 211 32.94 0.93 -18.25
CA SER A 211 32.03 0.20 -19.16
C SER A 211 30.60 0.75 -19.10
N ASP A 212 29.90 0.68 -20.23
CA ASP A 212 28.49 1.08 -20.30
C ASP A 212 27.59 0.26 -19.36
N PHE A 213 26.73 0.95 -18.63
CA PHE A 213 25.68 0.33 -17.82
C PHE A 213 24.67 -0.43 -18.70
N GLN A 214 24.42 -1.69 -18.37
CA GLN A 214 23.42 -2.53 -19.03
C GLN A 214 22.27 -2.85 -18.09
N VAL A 215 21.10 -3.17 -18.63
CA VAL A 215 19.96 -3.68 -17.86
C VAL A 215 20.14 -5.18 -17.67
N ILE A 216 20.49 -5.59 -16.45
CA ILE A 216 20.67 -6.98 -16.07
C ILE A 216 19.39 -7.49 -15.42
N VAL A 217 18.91 -8.64 -15.89
CA VAL A 217 17.70 -9.33 -15.41
C VAL A 217 18.12 -10.65 -14.78
N ASN A 218 17.70 -10.92 -13.55
CA ASN A 218 18.08 -12.13 -12.78
C ASN A 218 19.61 -12.37 -12.70
N PRO A 219 20.40 -11.46 -12.10
CA PRO A 219 21.87 -11.47 -12.13
C PRO A 219 22.56 -12.57 -11.30
N GLN A 220 21.82 -13.47 -10.65
CA GLN A 220 22.40 -14.43 -9.71
C GLN A 220 23.35 -15.46 -10.37
N ASP A 221 24.56 -15.56 -9.83
CA ASP A 221 25.49 -16.65 -10.13
C ASP A 221 25.06 -17.92 -9.35
N SER A 222 24.71 -18.98 -10.09
CA SER A 222 24.24 -20.26 -9.55
C SER A 222 25.35 -21.19 -9.06
N ALA A 223 26.63 -20.89 -9.33
CA ALA A 223 27.76 -21.58 -8.74
C ALA A 223 28.15 -20.93 -7.39
N ALA A 224 28.14 -19.60 -7.31
CA ALA A 224 28.43 -18.86 -6.08
C ALA A 224 27.28 -18.92 -5.05
N SER A 225 26.03 -18.94 -5.51
CA SER A 225 24.86 -19.31 -4.68
C SER A 225 24.04 -20.40 -5.37
N PRO A 226 24.24 -21.68 -5.01
CA PRO A 226 23.46 -22.81 -5.55
C PRO A 226 21.94 -22.71 -5.32
N ASN A 227 21.54 -21.94 -4.31
CA ASN A 227 20.15 -21.65 -3.96
C ASN A 227 19.67 -20.30 -4.56
N GLY A 228 20.52 -19.57 -5.27
CA GLY A 228 20.23 -18.22 -5.77
C GLY A 228 19.98 -17.22 -4.64
N TRP A 229 19.22 -16.17 -4.94
CA TRP A 229 18.84 -15.16 -3.94
C TRP A 229 17.50 -15.49 -3.27
N HIS A 230 16.60 -16.19 -3.97
CA HIS A 230 15.19 -16.41 -3.59
C HIS A 230 14.89 -17.83 -3.09
N GLN A 231 15.84 -18.51 -2.43
CA GLN A 231 15.58 -19.78 -1.76
C GLN A 231 16.22 -19.76 -0.38
N PHE A 232 15.45 -20.09 0.65
CA PHE A 232 15.96 -20.27 2.01
C PHE A 232 15.66 -21.71 2.45
N THR A 233 16.72 -22.42 2.87
CA THR A 233 16.71 -23.87 3.08
C THR A 233 16.14 -24.65 1.88
N HIS A 234 15.00 -25.32 2.03
CA HIS A 234 14.35 -26.11 0.98
C HIS A 234 13.22 -25.35 0.25
N ASN A 235 12.84 -24.19 0.76
CA ASN A 235 11.74 -23.39 0.23
C ASN A 235 12.27 -22.41 -0.82
N LYS A 236 11.76 -22.53 -2.05
CA LYS A 236 11.94 -21.54 -3.11
C LYS A 236 10.81 -20.50 -3.01
N PHE A 237 11.19 -19.24 -3.04
CA PHE A 237 10.33 -18.08 -2.99
C PHE A 237 10.32 -17.37 -4.35
N THR A 238 9.31 -16.54 -4.56
CA THR A 238 9.14 -15.76 -5.79
C THR A 238 9.01 -14.26 -5.52
N ASP A 239 9.28 -13.84 -4.29
CA ASP A 239 9.29 -12.48 -3.77
C ASP A 239 10.65 -12.18 -3.10
N SER A 240 10.78 -11.08 -2.35
CA SER A 240 12.05 -10.64 -1.74
C SER A 240 12.59 -11.55 -0.61
N ARG A 241 11.98 -12.72 -0.36
CA ARG A 241 12.48 -13.73 0.58
C ARG A 241 13.55 -14.61 -0.04
N GLY A 242 14.59 -14.93 0.75
CA GLY A 242 15.49 -16.03 0.45
C GLY A 242 16.76 -16.00 1.29
N ASN A 243 17.86 -16.53 0.73
CA ASN A 243 19.08 -16.84 1.48
C ASN A 243 19.71 -15.64 2.20
N ASN A 244 19.58 -14.44 1.64
CA ASN A 244 20.29 -13.24 2.08
C ASN A 244 19.35 -12.11 2.58
N GLY A 245 18.02 -12.27 2.57
CA GLY A 245 17.10 -11.19 2.91
C GLY A 245 15.62 -11.56 2.85
N VAL A 246 14.81 -10.78 3.58
CA VAL A 246 13.35 -10.90 3.79
C VAL A 246 12.86 -9.49 4.21
N VAL A 247 11.93 -8.85 3.50
CA VAL A 247 11.54 -7.40 3.71
C VAL A 247 10.01 -7.25 3.76
N TYR A 248 9.38 -6.39 4.61
CA TYR A 248 7.96 -6.56 5.01
C TYR A 248 6.88 -5.42 4.79
N ILE A 249 5.69 -5.70 4.18
CA ILE A 249 4.41 -4.91 4.15
C ILE A 249 3.31 -5.66 4.93
N SER A 250 2.57 -5.00 5.81
CA SER A 250 1.19 -5.43 6.13
C SER A 250 0.30 -4.27 6.57
N TYR A 251 -1.00 -4.58 6.72
CA TYR A 251 -1.96 -3.71 7.40
C TYR A 251 -2.52 -4.30 8.71
N LEU A 252 -1.99 -5.44 9.21
CA LEU A 252 -2.39 -6.04 10.50
C LEU A 252 -1.27 -6.80 11.25
N THR A 253 -0.27 -7.37 10.55
CA THR A 253 0.93 -8.06 11.10
C THR A 253 1.98 -8.18 9.99
N PRO A 254 3.24 -7.70 10.14
CA PRO A 254 4.18 -7.50 9.01
C PRO A 254 4.36 -8.75 8.09
N VAL A 255 3.91 -8.65 6.82
CA VAL A 255 3.90 -9.64 5.71
C VAL A 255 4.76 -9.08 4.54
N LEU A 256 4.74 -9.52 3.27
CA LEU A 256 5.85 -9.34 2.28
C LEU A 256 6.05 -7.89 1.67
N ALA A 257 7.27 -7.33 1.42
CA ALA A 257 7.65 -6.02 0.74
C ALA A 257 8.97 -6.02 -0.09
N GLN A 258 9.31 -4.88 -0.74
CA GLN A 258 10.67 -4.30 -0.91
C GLN A 258 10.61 -2.84 -1.44
N GLU A 259 11.48 -1.92 -0.99
CA GLU A 259 11.55 -0.52 -1.50
C GLU A 259 12.46 -0.36 -2.73
N THR A 260 12.31 0.78 -3.41
CA THR A 260 13.09 1.21 -4.58
C THR A 260 14.20 2.20 -4.20
N SER A 261 15.24 2.30 -5.04
CA SER A 261 15.90 3.59 -5.25
C SER A 261 16.51 3.66 -6.65
N SER A 262 16.14 4.70 -7.38
CA SER A 262 16.81 5.18 -8.59
C SER A 262 17.10 6.67 -8.39
N PRO A 263 18.19 7.22 -8.95
CA PRO A 263 18.14 8.55 -9.54
C PRO A 263 17.36 8.54 -10.87
#